data_AF-A0A662YKB6-F1
#
_entry.id   AF-A0A662YKB6-F1
#
_cell.length_a   1.000
_cell.length_b   1.000
_cell.length_c   1.000
_cell.angle_alpha   90.00
_cell.angle_beta   90.00
_cell.angle_gamma   90.00
#
_symmetry.space_group_name_H-M   'P 1'
#
loop_
_entity.id
_entity.type
_entity.pdbx_description
1 polymer ?
#
loop_
_entity_poly.entity_id
_entity_poly.type
_entity_poly.pdbx_seq_one_letter_code
_entity_poly.pdbx_strand_id
1 'polypeptide(L)'
;MVRKLKYHEQKLLKKVDFISWEVDQNLHEVKVLRRFHIEKREDYTKYNKLSRCVRELARKIRDLGEKDGFRAKCTSQLLNKLYTVGLIPTRENLVLTEKVSASSFCRRRLPTIMVKLRMAQNLKTAITFIEQGRILHWPF
;
A
#
# COMPACT_ATOMS: atom_id res chain seq x y z
N MET A 1 -3.37 -26.95 11.79
CA MET A 1 -3.05 -27.63 10.50
C MET A 1 -4.18 -28.61 10.24
N VAL A 2 -4.87 -28.52 9.10
CA VAL A 2 -5.99 -29.44 8.77
C VAL A 2 -5.44 -30.57 7.92
N ARG A 3 -5.87 -31.81 8.20
CA ARG A 3 -5.50 -32.99 7.41
C ARG A 3 -5.94 -32.82 5.95
N LYS A 4 -5.13 -33.32 5.02
CA LYS A 4 -5.49 -33.36 3.59
C LYS A 4 -6.70 -34.27 3.36
N LEU A 5 -7.79 -33.71 2.82
CA LEU A 5 -9.00 -34.44 2.47
C LEU A 5 -8.73 -35.42 1.32
N LYS A 6 -9.33 -36.61 1.38
CA LYS A 6 -9.35 -37.58 0.29
C LYS A 6 -10.28 -37.09 -0.83
N TYR A 7 -10.14 -37.65 -2.04
CA TYR A 7 -10.90 -37.22 -3.21
C TYR A 7 -12.43 -37.18 -3.00
N HIS A 8 -13.00 -38.18 -2.33
CA HIS A 8 -14.44 -38.22 -2.03
C HIS A 8 -14.86 -37.16 -1.00
N GLU A 9 -14.02 -36.92 0.02
CA GLU A 9 -14.26 -35.89 1.04
C GLU A 9 -14.18 -34.49 0.40
N GLN A 10 -13.21 -34.25 -0.48
CA GLN A 10 -13.07 -32.98 -1.20
C GLN A 10 -14.23 -32.75 -2.18
N LYS A 11 -14.81 -33.82 -2.77
CA LYS A 11 -16.00 -33.72 -3.64
C LYS A 11 -17.25 -33.30 -2.85
N LEU A 12 -17.37 -33.70 -1.58
CA LEU A 12 -18.45 -33.31 -0.68
C LEU A 12 -18.22 -31.93 -0.06
N LEU A 13 -16.99 -31.61 0.32
CA LEU A 13 -16.60 -30.41 1.07
C LEU A 13 -15.99 -29.33 0.16
N LYS A 14 -16.60 -29.06 -1.00
CA LYS A 14 -16.06 -28.09 -1.98
C LYS A 14 -16.04 -26.63 -1.50
N LYS A 15 -16.92 -26.27 -0.57
CA LYS A 15 -17.05 -24.90 -0.03
C LYS A 15 -16.37 -24.71 1.33
N VAL A 16 -15.78 -25.76 1.89
CA VAL A 16 -15.20 -25.73 3.24
C VAL A 16 -13.70 -25.50 3.14
N ASP A 17 -13.30 -24.24 3.21
CA ASP A 17 -11.91 -23.84 3.38
C ASP A 17 -11.73 -23.16 4.74
N PHE A 18 -11.03 -23.84 5.66
CA PHE A 18 -10.78 -23.31 7.01
C PHE A 18 -9.73 -22.18 7.03
N ILE A 19 -9.00 -21.99 5.93
CA ILE A 19 -7.86 -21.05 5.84
C ILE A 19 -8.22 -19.81 5.02
N SER A 20 -8.97 -19.98 3.94
CA SER A 20 -9.36 -18.91 3.03
C SER A 20 -10.87 -18.82 2.91
N TRP A 21 -11.46 -17.86 3.62
CA TRP A 21 -12.84 -17.46 3.41
C TRP A 21 -12.89 -16.41 2.30
N GLU A 22 -13.83 -16.52 1.36
CA GLU A 22 -13.94 -15.59 0.22
C GLU A 22 -14.15 -14.12 0.63
N VAL A 23 -14.76 -13.92 1.81
CA VAL A 23 -14.99 -12.59 2.40
C VAL A 23 -13.69 -12.00 2.97
N ASP A 24 -12.72 -12.85 3.31
CA ASP A 24 -11.47 -12.44 3.91
C ASP A 24 -10.40 -12.15 2.86
N GLN A 25 -10.26 -10.87 2.50
CA GLN A 25 -9.09 -10.36 1.78
C GLN A 25 -7.78 -10.39 2.63
N ASN A 26 -7.81 -11.13 3.75
CA ASN A 26 -6.80 -11.21 4.79
C ASN A 26 -5.44 -11.72 4.26
N LEU A 27 -5.44 -12.66 3.31
CA LEU A 27 -4.19 -13.20 2.75
C LEU A 27 -3.36 -12.13 2.01
N HIS A 28 -4.01 -11.19 1.31
CA HIS A 28 -3.30 -10.11 0.63
C HIS A 28 -2.69 -9.14 1.64
N GLU A 29 -3.48 -8.75 2.65
CA GLU A 29 -3.02 -7.90 3.74
C GLU A 29 -1.84 -8.51 4.49
N VAL A 30 -1.93 -9.77 4.92
CA VAL A 30 -0.84 -10.46 5.62
C VAL A 30 0.43 -10.54 4.76
N LYS A 31 0.30 -10.76 3.45
CA LYS A 31 1.45 -10.72 2.53
C LYS A 31 2.11 -9.34 2.51
N VAL A 32 1.33 -8.26 2.49
CA VAL A 32 1.86 -6.89 2.49
C VAL A 32 2.48 -6.53 3.83
N LEU A 33 1.83 -6.87 4.95
CA LEU A 33 2.34 -6.67 6.31
C LEU A 33 3.70 -7.36 6.50
N ARG A 34 3.81 -8.63 6.08
CA ARG A 34 5.07 -9.38 6.14
C ARG A 34 6.15 -8.78 5.25
N ARG A 35 5.79 -8.37 4.03
CA ARG A 35 6.72 -7.79 3.05
C ARG A 35 7.34 -6.47 3.53
N PHE A 36 6.55 -5.60 4.15
CA PHE A 36 7.01 -4.28 4.60
C PHE A 36 7.28 -4.19 6.11
N HIS A 37 7.25 -5.33 6.81
CA HIS A 37 7.44 -5.42 8.26
C HIS A 37 6.60 -4.38 9.01
N ILE A 38 5.28 -4.42 8.79
CA ILE A 38 4.33 -3.58 9.50
C ILE A 38 3.82 -4.36 10.69
N GLU A 39 4.07 -3.85 11.89
CA GLU A 39 3.69 -4.49 13.15
C GLU A 39 2.19 -4.30 13.45
N LYS A 40 1.72 -3.06 13.34
CA LYS A 40 0.33 -2.70 13.64
C LYS A 40 -0.54 -2.83 12.40
N ARG A 41 -1.50 -3.76 12.44
CA ARG A 41 -2.49 -3.96 11.38
C ARG A 41 -3.34 -2.70 11.10
N GLU A 42 -3.56 -1.90 12.14
CA GLU A 42 -4.27 -0.63 12.07
C GLU A 42 -3.64 0.35 11.06
N ASP A 43 -2.31 0.39 10.99
CA ASP A 43 -1.61 1.32 10.11
C ASP A 43 -1.82 0.96 8.64
N TYR A 44 -1.81 -0.34 8.32
CA TYR A 44 -2.16 -0.81 6.98
C TYR A 44 -3.61 -0.46 6.63
N THR A 45 -4.53 -0.65 7.57
CA THR A 45 -5.95 -0.32 7.38
C THR A 45 -6.13 1.18 7.11
N LYS A 46 -5.41 2.05 7.84
CA LYS A 46 -5.41 3.50 7.60
C LYS A 46 -4.88 3.84 6.20
N TYR A 47 -3.76 3.24 5.77
CA TYR A 47 -3.24 3.45 4.42
C TYR A 47 -4.19 2.97 3.34
N ASN A 48 -4.88 1.85 3.57
CA ASN A 48 -5.87 1.34 2.62
C ASN A 48 -7.04 2.31 2.48
N LYS A 49 -7.58 2.82 3.60
CA LYS A 49 -8.62 3.87 3.61
C LYS A 49 -8.16 5.13 2.85
N LEU A 50 -6.97 5.64 3.15
CA LEU A 50 -6.41 6.80 2.45
C LEU A 50 -6.26 6.57 0.94
N SER A 51 -5.76 5.39 0.54
CA SER A 51 -5.63 5.04 -0.88
C SER A 51 -6.98 4.99 -1.59
N ARG A 52 -8.05 4.59 -0.89
CA ARG A 52 -9.42 4.61 -1.41
C ARG A 52 -9.93 6.04 -1.56
N CYS A 53 -9.74 6.90 -0.56
CA CYS A 53 -10.11 8.32 -0.65
C CYS A 53 -9.41 9.04 -1.81
N VAL A 54 -8.13 8.76 -2.06
CA VAL A 54 -7.40 9.32 -3.21
C VAL A 54 -8.03 8.87 -4.53
N ARG A 55 -8.38 7.59 -4.66
CA ARG A 55 -9.03 7.05 -5.88
C ARG A 55 -10.43 7.61 -6.08
N GLU A 56 -11.21 7.74 -5.01
CA GLU A 56 -12.55 8.34 -5.05
C GLU A 56 -12.49 9.82 -5.43
N LEU A 57 -11.53 10.58 -4.88
CA LEU A 57 -11.31 11.97 -5.27
C LEU A 57 -10.94 12.08 -6.75
N ALA A 58 -10.05 11.22 -7.24
CA ALA A 58 -9.68 11.20 -8.65
C ALA A 58 -10.86 10.88 -9.59
N ARG A 59 -11.75 9.98 -9.18
CA ARG A 59 -13.00 9.68 -9.92
C ARG A 59 -13.93 10.88 -9.93
N LYS A 60 -14.19 11.50 -8.78
CA LYS A 60 -15.00 12.73 -8.70
C LYS A 60 -14.45 13.84 -9.58
N ILE A 61 -13.12 14.00 -9.66
CA ILE A 61 -12.48 14.99 -10.55
C ILE A 61 -12.67 14.62 -12.03
N ARG A 62 -12.66 13.33 -12.37
CA ARG A 62 -12.91 12.84 -13.73
C ARG A 62 -14.36 13.07 -14.16
N ASP A 63 -15.30 12.92 -13.22
CA ASP A 63 -16.74 13.08 -13.47
C ASP A 63 -17.14 14.57 -13.65
N LEU A 64 -16.26 15.52 -13.32
CA LEU A 64 -16.46 16.95 -13.60
C LEU A 64 -16.35 17.24 -15.11
N GLY A 65 -17.08 18.27 -15.57
CA GLY A 65 -17.07 18.71 -16.95
C GLY A 65 -15.67 19.09 -17.45
N GLU A 66 -15.33 18.71 -18.68
CA GLU A 66 -14.01 18.96 -19.28
C GLU A 66 -13.68 20.45 -19.45
N LYS A 67 -14.71 21.30 -19.52
CA LYS A 67 -14.57 22.76 -19.73
C LYS A 67 -14.46 23.56 -18.43
N ASP A 68 -14.57 22.91 -17.28
CA ASP A 68 -14.47 23.60 -15.99
C ASP A 68 -13.00 23.84 -15.63
N GLY A 69 -12.57 25.10 -15.58
CA GLY A 69 -11.22 25.46 -15.12
C GLY A 69 -10.88 24.93 -13.71
N PHE A 70 -11.92 24.65 -12.91
CA PHE A 70 -11.81 24.00 -11.62
C PHE A 70 -11.22 22.58 -11.72
N ARG A 71 -11.60 21.79 -12.73
CA ARG A 71 -11.09 20.44 -12.94
C ARG A 71 -9.58 20.44 -13.18
N ALA A 72 -9.09 21.37 -14.01
CA ALA A 72 -7.66 21.52 -14.28
C ALA A 72 -6.88 21.91 -13.01
N LYS A 73 -7.42 22.84 -12.22
CA LYS A 73 -6.83 23.24 -10.93
C LYS A 73 -6.78 22.09 -9.92
N CYS A 74 -7.89 21.38 -9.72
CA CYS A 74 -7.94 20.24 -8.78
C CYS A 74 -7.03 19.09 -9.23
N THR A 75 -6.98 18.80 -10.53
CA THR A 75 -6.11 17.77 -11.10
C THR A 75 -4.64 18.09 -10.83
N SER A 76 -4.20 19.32 -11.11
CA SER A 76 -2.81 19.73 -10.86
C SER A 76 -2.46 19.71 -9.38
N GLN A 77 -3.35 20.17 -8.50
CA GLN A 77 -3.14 20.11 -7.04
C GLN A 77 -3.02 18.68 -6.53
N LEU A 78 -3.89 17.77 -6.98
CA LEU A 78 -3.86 16.36 -6.59
C LEU A 78 -2.56 15.69 -7.04
N LEU A 79 -2.20 15.86 -8.32
CA LEU A 79 -0.99 15.25 -8.89
C LEU A 79 0.28 15.80 -8.25
N ASN A 80 0.35 17.11 -8.02
CA ASN A 80 1.47 17.72 -7.31
C ASN A 80 1.62 17.15 -5.89
N LYS A 81 0.52 17.06 -5.13
CA LYS A 81 0.57 16.52 -3.77
C LYS A 81 1.00 15.06 -3.74
N LEU A 82 0.45 14.23 -4.62
CA LEU A 82 0.78 12.79 -4.68
C LEU A 82 2.23 12.56 -5.13
N TYR A 83 2.74 13.39 -6.05
CA TYR A 83 4.13 13.34 -6.47
C TYR A 83 5.09 13.80 -5.37
N THR A 84 4.80 14.91 -4.68
CA THR A 84 5.66 15.42 -3.59
C THR A 84 5.78 14.39 -2.45
N VAL A 85 4.70 13.68 -2.12
CA VAL A 85 4.74 12.57 -1.16
C VAL A 85 5.48 11.34 -1.73
N GLY A 86 5.56 11.22 -3.05
CA GLY A 86 6.22 10.13 -3.77
C GLY A 86 5.35 8.89 -3.96
N LEU A 87 4.02 9.04 -3.93
CA LEU A 87 3.08 7.95 -4.20
C LEU A 87 2.99 7.61 -5.69
N ILE A 88 3.29 8.59 -6.55
CA ILE A 88 3.25 8.49 -8.00
C ILE A 88 4.61 8.95 -8.56
N PRO A 89 5.14 8.28 -9.61
CA PRO A 89 6.43 8.63 -10.19
C PRO A 89 6.41 9.86 -11.11
N THR A 90 5.27 10.22 -11.72
CA THR A 90 5.14 11.36 -12.65
C THR A 90 3.86 12.15 -12.41
N ARG A 91 3.82 13.42 -12.84
CA ARG A 91 2.68 14.35 -12.62
C ARG A 91 1.74 14.47 -13.82
N GLU A 92 1.95 13.68 -14.85
CA GLU A 92 1.30 13.89 -16.16
C GLU A 92 -0.09 13.25 -16.23
N ASN A 93 -0.27 12.10 -15.57
CA ASN A 93 -1.42 11.25 -15.83
C ASN A 93 -2.27 11.00 -14.58
N LEU A 94 -3.54 11.40 -14.64
CA LEU A 94 -4.54 11.10 -13.60
C LEU A 94 -4.82 9.59 -13.50
N VAL A 95 -4.59 8.80 -14.55
CA VAL A 95 -4.73 7.33 -14.51
C VAL A 95 -3.81 6.69 -13.45
N LEU A 96 -2.66 7.32 -13.16
CA LEU A 96 -1.73 6.81 -12.14
C LEU A 96 -2.32 6.90 -10.72
N THR A 97 -3.25 7.83 -10.46
CA THR A 97 -3.90 7.94 -9.15
C THR A 97 -4.81 6.75 -8.86
N GLU A 98 -5.36 6.09 -9.89
CA GLU A 98 -6.16 4.86 -9.73
C GLU A 98 -5.34 3.66 -9.30
N LYS A 99 -4.04 3.66 -9.63
CA LYS A 99 -3.09 2.60 -9.24
C LYS A 99 -2.53 2.79 -7.83
N VAL A 100 -2.87 3.88 -7.15
CA VAL A 100 -2.43 4.13 -5.77
C VAL A 100 -3.09 3.12 -4.83
N SER A 101 -2.26 2.35 -4.14
CA SER A 101 -2.67 1.33 -3.18
C SER A 101 -2.02 1.56 -1.82
N ALA A 102 -2.45 0.84 -0.79
CA ALA A 102 -1.78 0.82 0.51
C ALA A 102 -0.27 0.50 0.39
N SER A 103 0.11 -0.37 -0.56
CA SER A 103 1.52 -0.69 -0.82
C SER A 103 2.33 0.52 -1.30
N SER A 104 1.73 1.47 -2.02
CA SER A 104 2.40 2.71 -2.42
C SER A 104 2.85 3.53 -1.20
N PHE A 105 2.01 3.61 -0.17
CA PHE A 105 2.35 4.25 1.10
C PHE A 105 3.43 3.46 1.85
N CYS A 106 3.33 2.13 1.88
CA CYS A 106 4.30 1.27 2.57
C CYS A 106 5.73 1.41 2.01
N ARG A 107 5.86 1.67 0.70
CA ARG A 107 7.15 1.93 0.04
C ARG A 107 7.79 3.26 0.43
N ARG A 108 7.00 4.22 0.93
CA ARG A 108 7.46 5.55 1.36
C ARG A 108 7.78 5.64 2.85
N ARG A 109 7.59 4.56 3.60
CA ARG A 109 8.03 4.46 4.99
C ARG A 109 9.55 4.58 5.09
N LEU A 110 10.02 5.27 6.12
CA LEU A 110 11.44 5.48 6.39
C LEU A 110 12.29 4.19 6.32
N PRO A 111 11.93 3.07 6.99
CA PRO A 111 12.74 1.85 6.89
C PRO A 111 12.85 1.31 5.46
N THR A 112 11.79 1.40 4.66
CA THR A 112 11.81 0.97 3.26
C THR A 112 12.71 1.87 2.41
N ILE A 113 12.71 3.17 2.68
CA ILE A 113 13.56 4.14 2.00
C ILE A 113 15.04 3.93 2.37
N MET A 114 15.36 3.65 3.64
CA MET A 114 16.72 3.35 4.07
C MET A 114 17.30 2.14 3.33
N VAL A 115 16.52 1.06 3.17
CA VAL A 115 16.94 -0.11 2.39
C VAL A 115 17.14 0.24 0.91
N LYS A 116 16.24 1.06 0.35
CA LYS A 116 16.37 1.53 -1.05
C LYS A 116 17.62 2.38 -1.27
N LEU A 117 17.99 3.22 -0.30
CA LEU A 117 19.20 4.04 -0.31
C LEU A 117 20.46 3.28 0.11
N ARG A 118 20.38 1.95 0.31
CA ARG A 118 21.49 1.09 0.75
C ARG A 118 22.08 1.45 2.11
N MET A 119 21.35 2.19 2.94
CA MET A 119 21.74 2.51 4.33
C MET A 119 21.58 1.30 5.27
N ALA A 120 20.73 0.34 4.90
CA ALA A 120 20.54 -0.91 5.62
C ALA A 120 20.40 -2.06 4.62
N GLN A 121 20.91 -3.24 4.98
CA GLN A 121 20.83 -4.42 4.13
C GLN A 121 19.39 -4.97 4.07
N ASN A 122 18.69 -4.98 5.21
CA ASN A 122 17.37 -5.58 5.36
C ASN A 122 16.37 -4.61 6.03
N LEU A 123 15.07 -4.86 5.81
CA LEU A 123 13.99 -4.08 6.45
C LEU A 123 14.03 -4.20 7.98
N LYS A 124 14.30 -5.40 8.52
CA LYS A 124 14.42 -5.60 9.97
C LYS A 124 15.56 -4.77 10.57
N THR A 125 16.73 -4.79 9.93
CA THR A 125 17.89 -4.00 10.39
C THR A 125 17.63 -2.50 10.30
N ALA A 126 16.90 -2.06 9.27
CA ALA A 126 16.50 -0.66 9.15
C ALA A 126 15.60 -0.24 10.32
N ILE A 127 14.63 -1.07 10.69
CA ILE A 127 13.73 -0.83 11.83
C ILE A 127 14.50 -0.78 13.15
N THR A 128 15.40 -1.73 13.39
CA THR A 128 16.23 -1.70 14.60
C THR A 128 17.12 -0.46 14.68
N PHE A 129 17.66 0.03 13.56
CA PHE A 129 18.43 1.28 13.54
C PHE A 129 17.56 2.51 13.82
N ILE A 130 16.31 2.49 13.37
CA ILE A 130 15.33 3.55 13.65
C ILE A 130 15.00 3.56 15.16
N GLU A 131 14.70 2.39 15.73
CA GLU A 131 14.35 2.25 17.15
C GLU A 131 15.51 2.63 18.07
N GLN A 132 16.75 2.34 17.65
CA GLN A 132 17.96 2.72 18.37
C GLN A 132 18.36 4.19 18.18
N GLY A 133 17.68 4.94 17.29
CA GLY A 133 17.98 6.37 17.03
C GLY A 133 19.25 6.63 16.21
N ARG A 134 19.82 5.63 15.52
CA ARG A 134 21.14 5.74 14.84
C ARG A 134 21.10 6.41 13.47
N ILE A 135 19.92 6.78 12.96
CA ILE A 135 19.73 7.24 11.59
C ILE A 135 20.37 8.62 11.33
N LEU A 136 20.34 9.51 12.32
CA LEU A 136 20.78 10.90 12.17
C LEU A 136 22.30 11.05 12.14
N HIS A 137 23.02 10.07 12.67
CA HIS A 137 24.47 10.18 12.91
C HIS A 137 25.32 9.56 11.80
N TRP A 138 24.73 9.15 10.68
CA TRP A 138 25.47 8.50 9.61
C TRP A 138 26.22 9.53 8.76
N PRO A 139 27.57 9.51 8.75
CA PRO A 139 28.34 10.36 7.86
C PRO A 139 28.19 9.81 6.44
N PHE A 140 27.86 10.69 5.51
CA PHE A 140 28.14 10.46 4.10
C PHE A 140 29.61 10.73 3.83
#